data_AF-A0A6A7SE44-F1
#
_entry.id   AF-A0A6A7SE44-F1
#
_cell.length_a   1.000
_cell.length_b   1.000
_cell.length_c   1.000
_cell.angle_alpha   90.00
_cell.angle_beta   90.00
_cell.angle_gamma   90.00
#
_symmetry.space_group_name_H-M   'P 1'
#
loop_
_entity.id
_entity.type
_entity.pdbx_description
1 polymer ?
#
loop_
_entity_poly.entity_id
_entity_poly.type
_entity_poly.pdbx_seq_one_letter_code
_entity_poly.pdbx_strand_id
1 'polypeptide(L)'
;MKKRVFQGKYPIYEFELAKGESRFNSVYEIVAHLKQRVEECPDATFIATFDHGPHTAAMAPEAGHGEVLAASHLIFCFGFTLTTPEVMAVRPRSIAVTELADRYVINFLEAPIPRANATMIEWVGEIASSRQTHLNDLLEEALEETFPASDAIELTPPGPGR
;
A
#
# COMPACT_ATOMS: atom_id res chain seq x y z
N MET A 1 -0.21 -6.06 2.00
CA MET A 1 0.69 -5.17 1.21
C MET A 1 1.68 -6.03 0.44
N LYS A 2 1.90 -5.77 -0.86
CA LYS A 2 2.89 -6.50 -1.70
C LYS A 2 3.99 -5.54 -2.16
N LYS A 3 5.25 -5.98 -2.10
CA LYS A 3 6.39 -5.24 -2.68
C LYS A 3 6.69 -5.81 -4.08
N ARG A 4 6.87 -4.94 -5.08
CA ARG A 4 7.26 -5.35 -6.44
C ARG A 4 8.10 -4.29 -7.15
N VAL A 5 8.76 -4.67 -8.25
CA VAL A 5 9.52 -3.74 -9.10
C VAL A 5 8.70 -3.40 -10.33
N PHE A 6 8.17 -2.18 -10.38
CA PHE A 6 7.43 -1.65 -11.52
C PHE A 6 8.38 -1.24 -12.65
N GLN A 7 8.06 -1.67 -13.87
CA GLN A 7 8.87 -1.44 -15.09
C GLN A 7 10.36 -1.81 -14.95
N GLY A 8 10.68 -2.80 -14.11
CA GLY A 8 12.05 -3.26 -13.88
C GLY A 8 12.99 -2.25 -13.22
N LYS A 9 12.47 -1.10 -12.73
CA LYS A 9 13.28 -0.01 -12.18
C LYS A 9 12.75 0.58 -10.89
N TYR A 10 11.44 0.61 -10.69
CA TYR A 10 10.81 1.39 -9.63
C TYR A 10 10.28 0.45 -8.53
N PRO A 11 10.96 0.34 -7.37
CA PRO A 11 10.44 -0.46 -6.27
C PRO A 11 9.22 0.23 -5.67
N ILE A 12 8.08 -0.45 -5.70
CA ILE A 12 6.81 0.04 -5.17
C ILE A 12 6.22 -0.92 -4.15
N TYR A 13 5.46 -0.35 -3.23
CA TYR A 13 4.48 -1.05 -2.43
C TYR A 13 3.10 -0.88 -3.07
N GLU A 14 2.37 -1.98 -3.16
CA GLU A 14 1.04 -2.06 -3.74
C GLU A 14 0.08 -2.74 -2.76
N PHE A 15 -1.08 -2.11 -2.58
CA PHE A 15 -2.20 -2.64 -1.83
C PHE A 15 -3.46 -2.57 -2.68
N GLU A 16 -4.06 -3.73 -2.91
CA GLU A 16 -5.35 -3.86 -3.60
C GLU A 16 -6.41 -4.22 -2.56
N LEU A 17 -7.56 -3.55 -2.64
CA LEU A 17 -8.65 -3.70 -1.67
C LEU A 17 -9.98 -3.66 -2.40
N ALA A 18 -10.79 -4.71 -2.31
CA ALA A 18 -12.12 -4.70 -2.92
C ALA A 18 -12.98 -3.60 -2.28
N LYS A 19 -13.89 -2.98 -3.04
CA LYS A 19 -14.74 -1.88 -2.52
C LYS A 19 -15.52 -2.28 -1.26
N GLY A 20 -16.02 -3.52 -1.20
CA GLY A 20 -16.74 -4.04 -0.03
C GLY A 20 -15.87 -4.32 1.21
N GLU A 21 -14.54 -4.34 1.05
CA GLU A 21 -13.58 -4.55 2.13
C GLU A 21 -13.03 -3.21 2.67
N SER A 22 -13.31 -2.09 1.99
CA SER A 22 -12.91 -0.76 2.39
C SER A 22 -13.84 -0.18 3.45
N ARG A 23 -13.27 0.61 4.38
CA ARG A 23 -14.03 1.46 5.31
C ARG A 23 -14.57 2.73 4.64
N PHE A 24 -14.10 3.01 3.44
CA PHE A 24 -14.33 4.26 2.70
C PHE A 24 -14.96 3.99 1.33
N ASN A 25 -15.74 4.94 0.85
CA ASN A 25 -16.55 4.83 -0.36
C ASN A 25 -15.98 5.57 -1.57
N SER A 26 -14.85 6.28 -1.41
CA SER A 26 -14.21 6.99 -2.52
C SER A 26 -12.71 7.17 -2.31
N VAL A 27 -11.99 7.44 -3.41
CA VAL A 27 -10.59 7.89 -3.39
C VAL A 27 -10.39 9.11 -2.48
N TYR A 28 -11.34 10.05 -2.49
CA TYR A 28 -11.24 11.28 -1.71
C TYR A 28 -11.31 11.05 -0.21
N GLU A 29 -12.18 10.14 0.24
CA GLU A 29 -12.26 9.74 1.65
C GLU A 29 -10.98 9.04 2.11
N ILE A 30 -10.43 8.15 1.28
CA ILE A 30 -9.17 7.45 1.58
C ILE A 30 -8.03 8.47 1.68
N VAL A 31 -7.92 9.39 0.72
CA VAL A 31 -6.88 10.44 0.75
C VAL A 31 -7.05 11.35 1.96
N ALA A 32 -8.28 11.69 2.35
CA ALA A 32 -8.55 12.47 3.56
C ALA A 32 -8.08 11.75 4.84
N HIS A 33 -8.34 10.44 4.95
CA HIS A 33 -7.84 9.61 6.06
C HIS A 33 -6.30 9.59 6.11
N LEU A 34 -5.66 9.32 4.97
CA LEU A 34 -4.20 9.30 4.89
C LEU A 34 -3.60 10.68 5.19
N LYS A 35 -4.25 11.75 4.76
CA LYS A 35 -3.85 13.12 5.10
C LYS A 35 -3.91 13.34 6.61
N GLN A 36 -4.99 12.91 7.27
CA GLN A 36 -5.09 12.99 8.73
C GLN A 36 -3.95 12.23 9.42
N ARG A 37 -3.60 11.02 8.94
CA ARG A 37 -2.45 10.27 9.46
C ARG A 37 -1.12 11.04 9.30
N VAL A 38 -0.92 11.73 8.18
CA VAL A 38 0.25 12.59 7.96
C VAL A 38 0.25 13.78 8.94
N GLU A 39 -0.88 14.44 9.14
CA GLU A 39 -1.01 15.60 10.03
C GLU A 39 -0.82 15.22 11.52
N GLU A 40 -1.22 14.01 11.91
CA GLU A 40 -1.01 13.47 13.27
C GLU A 40 0.41 12.94 13.49
N CYS A 41 1.20 12.74 12.43
CA CYS A 41 2.54 12.18 12.53
C CYS A 41 3.58 13.28 12.80
N PRO A 42 4.26 13.27 13.96
CA PRO A 42 5.23 14.32 14.32
C PRO A 42 6.45 14.37 13.40
N ASP A 43 6.74 13.25 12.72
CA ASP A 43 7.87 13.13 11.81
C ASP A 43 7.50 13.44 10.35
N ALA A 44 6.24 13.79 10.05
CA ALA A 44 5.77 14.05 8.70
C ALA A 44 5.19 15.46 8.56
N THR A 45 5.18 15.95 7.32
CA THR A 45 4.56 17.24 6.97
C THR A 45 3.77 17.08 5.69
N PHE A 46 2.48 17.40 5.77
CA PHE A 46 1.60 17.48 4.61
C PHE A 46 2.07 18.59 3.66
N ILE A 47 2.03 18.33 2.34
CA ILE A 47 2.41 19.30 1.32
C ILE A 47 1.19 19.64 0.46
N ALA A 48 0.58 18.63 -0.18
CA ALA A 48 -0.54 18.84 -1.08
C ALA A 48 -1.33 17.54 -1.33
N THR A 49 -2.52 17.69 -1.90
CA THR A 49 -3.21 16.63 -2.63
C THR A 49 -3.28 17.00 -4.11
N PHE A 50 -3.34 16.01 -4.98
CA PHE A 50 -3.46 16.21 -6.43
C PHE A 50 -4.52 15.25 -6.99
N ASP A 51 -5.53 15.79 -7.68
CA ASP A 51 -6.55 15.00 -8.37
C ASP A 51 -6.19 14.83 -9.84
N HIS A 52 -5.97 13.58 -10.26
CA HIS A 52 -5.58 13.25 -11.63
C HIS A 52 -6.76 13.23 -12.60
N GLY A 53 -8.00 13.08 -12.11
CA GLY A 53 -9.19 13.00 -12.97
C GLY A 53 -9.34 14.25 -13.84
N PRO A 54 -9.58 15.44 -13.24
CA PRO A 54 -9.69 16.69 -13.97
C PRO A 54 -8.42 17.01 -14.77
N HIS A 55 -7.24 16.71 -14.22
CA HIS A 55 -5.96 16.99 -14.87
C HIS A 55 -5.79 16.20 -16.18
N THR A 56 -6.03 14.89 -16.14
CA THR A 56 -5.86 14.02 -17.31
C THR A 56 -6.94 14.29 -18.36
N ALA A 57 -8.19 14.49 -17.92
CA ALA A 57 -9.31 14.82 -18.81
C ALA A 57 -9.05 16.13 -19.60
N ALA A 58 -8.40 17.11 -18.98
CA ALA A 58 -8.05 18.37 -19.65
C ALA A 58 -6.93 18.22 -20.71
N MET A 59 -6.07 17.20 -20.60
CA MET A 59 -4.90 17.03 -21.47
C MET A 59 -5.19 16.15 -22.70
N ALA A 60 -6.09 15.17 -22.57
CA ALA A 60 -6.46 14.29 -23.67
C ALA A 60 -7.94 13.89 -23.56
N PRO A 61 -8.88 14.76 -23.97
CA PRO A 61 -10.31 14.50 -23.86
C PRO A 61 -10.75 13.21 -24.58
N GLU A 62 -10.04 12.86 -25.64
CA GLU A 62 -10.27 11.70 -26.50
C GLU A 62 -9.68 10.39 -25.92
N ALA A 63 -8.69 10.50 -25.03
CA ALA A 63 -8.05 9.36 -24.39
C ALA A 63 -8.81 9.03 -23.11
N GLY A 64 -9.81 8.14 -23.23
CA GLY A 64 -10.55 7.66 -22.07
C GLY A 64 -9.62 7.13 -20.98
N HIS A 65 -10.02 7.26 -19.72
CA HIS A 65 -9.25 6.87 -18.52
C HIS A 65 -9.01 5.35 -18.37
N GLY A 66 -9.21 4.56 -19.44
CA GLY A 66 -9.17 3.11 -19.38
C GLY A 66 -10.10 2.59 -18.28
N GLU A 67 -9.54 1.79 -17.37
CA GLU A 67 -10.25 1.20 -16.23
C GLU A 67 -10.28 2.12 -14.98
N VAL A 68 -9.57 3.25 -15.00
CA VAL A 68 -9.44 4.16 -13.85
C VAL A 68 -10.65 5.08 -13.77
N LEU A 69 -11.40 4.99 -12.67
CA LEU A 69 -12.57 5.83 -12.41
C LEU A 69 -12.21 7.13 -11.70
N ALA A 70 -11.27 7.06 -10.76
CA ALA A 70 -10.73 8.21 -10.03
C ALA A 70 -9.29 7.93 -9.61
N ALA A 71 -8.47 8.95 -9.51
CA ALA A 71 -7.09 8.81 -9.06
C ALA A 71 -6.61 10.09 -8.37
N SER A 72 -5.99 9.94 -7.19
CA SER A 72 -5.45 11.08 -6.46
C SER A 72 -4.14 10.73 -5.76
N HIS A 73 -3.24 11.71 -5.67
CA HIS A 73 -2.07 11.65 -4.81
C HIS A 73 -2.27 12.43 -3.52
N LEU A 74 -1.80 11.85 -2.43
CA LEU A 74 -1.35 12.56 -1.24
C LEU A 74 0.16 12.81 -1.36
N ILE A 75 0.61 14.04 -1.16
CA ILE A 75 2.03 14.46 -1.22
C ILE A 75 2.43 15.00 0.15
N PHE A 76 3.51 14.47 0.70
CA PHE A 76 4.00 14.79 2.05
C PHE A 76 5.48 14.48 2.17
N CYS A 77 6.10 14.84 3.28
CA CYS A 77 7.52 14.55 3.49
C CYS A 77 7.80 14.12 4.92
N PHE A 78 8.76 13.21 5.11
CA PHE A 78 9.29 12.89 6.43
C PHE A 78 10.47 13.81 6.77
N GLY A 79 10.51 14.30 8.01
CA GLY A 79 11.48 15.24 8.56
C GLY A 79 12.71 14.60 9.22
N PHE A 80 13.05 13.34 8.92
CA PHE A 80 14.11 12.62 9.65
C PHE A 80 15.50 13.28 9.56
N THR A 81 16.11 13.27 8.37
CA THR A 81 17.44 13.87 8.11
C THR A 81 17.61 14.24 6.64
N LEU A 82 18.52 15.18 6.35
CA LEU A 82 19.01 15.54 5.01
C LEU A 82 20.52 15.34 4.98
N THR A 83 20.98 14.10 4.78
CA THR A 83 22.40 13.74 4.90
C THR A 83 23.22 14.06 3.66
N THR A 84 22.63 13.96 2.47
CA THR A 84 23.29 14.26 1.19
C THR A 84 22.33 14.94 0.22
N PRO A 85 22.80 15.68 -0.81
CA PRO A 85 21.92 16.33 -1.78
C PRO A 85 21.05 15.35 -2.58
N GLU A 86 21.53 14.12 -2.82
CA GLU A 86 20.82 13.09 -3.59
C GLU A 86 19.48 12.70 -2.95
N VAL A 87 19.33 12.85 -1.64
CA VAL A 87 18.06 12.57 -0.95
C VAL A 87 16.92 13.48 -1.45
N MET A 88 17.25 14.65 -2.03
CA MET A 88 16.25 15.55 -2.63
C MET A 88 15.65 14.97 -3.92
N ALA A 89 16.34 14.07 -4.62
CA ALA A 89 15.81 13.40 -5.80
C ALA A 89 14.74 12.35 -5.45
N VAL A 90 14.74 11.87 -4.20
CA VAL A 90 13.80 10.88 -3.67
C VAL A 90 12.91 11.49 -2.58
N ARG A 91 12.63 12.80 -2.68
CA ARG A 91 11.69 13.55 -1.86
C ARG A 91 10.90 14.52 -2.76
N PRO A 92 9.65 14.88 -2.44
CA PRO A 92 8.81 14.41 -1.33
C PRO A 92 8.39 12.93 -1.47
N ARG A 93 7.61 12.42 -0.52
CA ARG A 93 6.89 11.15 -0.63
C ARG A 93 5.49 11.40 -1.17
N SER A 94 4.95 10.38 -1.81
CA SER A 94 3.56 10.38 -2.24
C SER A 94 2.95 8.99 -2.08
N ILE A 95 1.66 8.99 -1.74
CA ILE A 95 0.80 7.80 -1.79
C ILE A 95 -0.26 8.08 -2.85
N ALA A 96 -0.38 7.20 -3.84
CA ALA A 96 -1.40 7.23 -4.87
C ALA A 96 -2.58 6.35 -4.44
N VAL A 97 -3.79 6.84 -4.62
CA VAL A 97 -5.02 6.07 -4.44
C VAL A 97 -5.77 6.12 -5.77
N THR A 98 -6.04 4.94 -6.32
CA THR A 98 -6.72 4.76 -7.61
C THR A 98 -7.97 3.93 -7.40
N GLU A 99 -9.08 4.35 -7.99
CA GLU A 99 -10.34 3.62 -8.01
C GLU A 99 -10.51 2.94 -9.37
N LEU A 100 -10.80 1.64 -9.31
CA LEU A 100 -11.29 0.82 -10.42
C LEU A 100 -12.75 0.47 -10.17
N ALA A 101 -13.37 -0.26 -11.11
CA ALA A 101 -14.78 -0.65 -11.01
C ALA A 101 -15.09 -1.41 -9.70
N ASP A 102 -14.25 -2.39 -9.35
CA ASP A 102 -14.46 -3.36 -8.28
C ASP A 102 -13.60 -3.12 -7.02
N ARG A 103 -12.51 -2.35 -7.14
CA ARG A 103 -11.49 -2.22 -6.08
C ARG A 103 -10.78 -0.87 -6.07
N TYR A 104 -10.10 -0.61 -4.97
CA TYR A 104 -9.10 0.44 -4.83
C TYR A 104 -7.70 -0.16 -4.95
N VAL A 105 -6.79 0.60 -5.58
CA VAL A 105 -5.37 0.26 -5.66
C VAL A 105 -4.58 1.43 -5.07
N ILE A 106 -3.81 1.15 -4.02
CA ILE A 106 -2.96 2.11 -3.33
C ILE A 106 -1.50 1.78 -3.61
N ASN A 107 -0.77 2.75 -4.12
CA ASN A 107 0.63 2.59 -4.55
C ASN A 107 1.53 3.68 -4.00
N PHE A 108 2.74 3.32 -3.59
CA PHE A 108 3.80 4.29 -3.28
C PHE A 108 5.19 3.71 -3.53
N LEU A 109 6.12 4.59 -3.88
CA LEU A 109 7.52 4.22 -4.10
C LEU A 109 8.19 3.89 -2.76
N GLU A 110 8.98 2.82 -2.72
CA GLU A 110 9.84 2.53 -1.58
C GLU A 110 10.74 3.72 -1.25
N ALA A 111 10.72 4.17 -0.01
CA ALA A 111 11.62 5.17 0.52
C ALA A 111 12.96 4.54 0.94
N PRO A 112 14.08 5.28 0.88
CA PRO A 112 15.37 4.78 1.34
C PRO A 112 15.42 4.42 2.83
N ILE A 113 14.55 5.01 3.64
CA ILE A 113 14.51 4.83 5.10
C ILE A 113 13.42 3.79 5.44
N PRO A 114 13.76 2.63 6.03
CA PRO A 114 12.78 1.57 6.36
C PRO A 114 11.63 2.04 7.25
N ARG A 115 11.91 2.93 8.21
CA ARG A 115 10.90 3.52 9.09
C ARG A 115 9.82 4.30 8.33
N ALA A 116 10.19 5.01 7.27
CA ALA A 116 9.23 5.71 6.41
C ALA A 116 8.28 4.70 5.74
N ASN A 117 8.83 3.58 5.24
CA ASN A 117 8.04 2.54 4.59
C ASN A 117 7.08 1.89 5.58
N ALA A 118 7.56 1.49 6.76
CA ALA A 118 6.71 0.89 7.80
C ALA A 118 5.53 1.80 8.17
N THR A 119 5.80 3.10 8.35
CA THR A 119 4.78 4.11 8.69
C THR A 119 3.72 4.23 7.58
N MET A 120 4.14 4.30 6.31
CA MET A 120 3.19 4.36 5.18
C MET A 120 2.38 3.06 5.04
N ILE A 121 2.99 1.90 5.27
CA ILE A 121 2.31 0.59 5.23
C ILE A 121 1.22 0.53 6.31
N GLU A 122 1.52 1.00 7.52
CA GLU A 122 0.57 1.08 8.63
C GLU A 122 -0.63 1.95 8.27
N TRP A 123 -0.41 3.19 7.81
CA TRP A 123 -1.49 4.10 7.42
C TRP A 123 -2.39 3.53 6.31
N VAL A 124 -1.79 2.82 5.35
CA VAL A 124 -2.55 2.16 4.27
C VAL A 124 -3.31 0.94 4.78
N GLY A 125 -2.77 0.21 5.77
CA GLY A 125 -3.43 -0.93 6.40
C GLY A 125 -4.75 -0.55 7.08
N GLU A 126 -4.84 0.65 7.65
CA GLU A 126 -6.05 1.15 8.33
C GLU A 126 -7.27 1.36 7.42
N ILE A 127 -7.06 1.37 6.09
CA ILE A 127 -8.10 1.55 5.07
C ILE A 127 -9.03 0.32 5.02
N ALA A 128 -8.50 -0.87 5.32
CA ALA A 128 -9.28 -2.10 5.34
C ALA A 128 -10.29 -2.08 6.51
N SER A 129 -11.47 -2.65 6.27
CA SER A 129 -12.53 -2.78 7.27
C SER A 129 -12.10 -3.65 8.43
N SER A 130 -12.40 -3.19 9.66
CA SER A 130 -12.15 -3.94 10.89
C SER A 130 -12.86 -5.28 10.93
N ARG A 131 -13.98 -5.43 10.21
CA ARG A 131 -14.66 -6.71 10.00
C ARG A 131 -13.79 -7.70 9.23
N GLN A 132 -12.99 -7.22 8.26
CA GLN A 132 -12.11 -8.05 7.45
C GLN A 132 -10.82 -8.37 8.20
N THR A 133 -10.24 -7.42 8.94
CA THR A 133 -9.10 -7.69 9.84
C THR A 133 -9.44 -8.83 10.80
N HIS A 134 -10.58 -8.73 11.48
CA HIS A 134 -11.06 -9.78 12.37
C HIS A 134 -11.36 -11.11 11.63
N LEU A 135 -11.88 -11.08 10.40
CA LEU A 135 -12.14 -12.30 9.63
C LEU A 135 -10.84 -12.98 9.19
N ASN A 136 -9.82 -12.21 8.82
CA ASN A 136 -8.50 -12.73 8.48
C ASN A 136 -7.81 -13.30 9.72
N ASP A 137 -7.87 -12.60 10.86
CA ASP A 137 -7.32 -13.08 12.13
C ASP A 137 -7.99 -14.41 12.54
N LEU A 138 -9.32 -14.50 12.47
CA LEU A 138 -10.06 -15.74 12.73
C LEU A 138 -9.73 -16.86 11.74
N LEU A 139 -9.47 -16.53 10.46
CA LEU A 139 -9.08 -17.52 9.46
C LEU A 139 -7.64 -18.02 9.69
N GLU A 140 -6.70 -17.15 10.04
CA GLU A 140 -5.34 -17.52 10.40
C GLU A 140 -5.33 -18.40 11.66
N GLU A 141 -6.07 -18.01 12.71
CA GLU A 141 -6.23 -18.80 13.94
C GLU A 141 -6.86 -20.19 13.64
N ALA A 142 -7.93 -20.25 12.85
CA ALA A 142 -8.56 -21.51 12.47
C ALA A 142 -7.64 -22.41 11.61
N LEU A 143 -6.80 -21.82 10.77
CA LEU A 143 -5.81 -22.56 9.97
C LEU A 143 -4.67 -23.09 10.84
N GLU A 144 -4.21 -22.34 11.84
CA GLU A 144 -3.21 -22.79 12.82
C GLU A 144 -3.74 -23.93 13.69
N GLU A 145 -5.02 -23.90 14.10
CA GLU A 145 -5.65 -24.98 14.86
C GLU A 145 -5.89 -26.24 14.03
N THR A 146 -6.19 -26.09 12.72
CA THR A 146 -6.50 -27.23 11.83
C THR A 146 -5.25 -27.89 11.26
N PHE A 147 -4.15 -27.14 11.13
CA PHE A 147 -2.86 -27.62 10.64
C PHE A 147 -1.75 -27.22 11.61
N PRO A 148 -1.66 -27.83 12.82
CA PRO A 148 -0.50 -27.65 13.67
C PRO A 148 0.72 -28.05 12.83
N ALA A 149 1.71 -27.17 12.75
CA ALA A 149 2.92 -27.33 11.95
C ALA A 149 3.35 -28.80 11.97
N SER A 150 3.13 -29.50 10.86
CA SER A 150 3.36 -30.95 10.83
C SER A 150 4.81 -31.17 11.19
N ASP A 151 5.04 -31.89 12.29
CA ASP A 151 6.37 -32.34 12.68
C ASP A 151 7.08 -32.87 11.43
N ALA A 152 8.33 -32.43 11.24
CA ALA A 152 9.14 -32.82 10.10
C ALA A 152 9.09 -34.35 9.96
N ILE A 153 8.54 -34.82 8.84
CA ILE A 153 8.57 -36.25 8.51
C ILE A 153 10.05 -36.62 8.41
N GLU A 154 10.58 -37.29 9.44
CA GLU A 154 11.91 -37.89 9.42
C GLU A 154 11.91 -38.97 8.33
N LEU A 155 12.41 -38.62 7.16
CA LEU A 155 12.69 -39.57 6.10
C LEU A 155 13.90 -40.40 6.54
N THR A 156 13.65 -41.52 7.22
CA THR A 156 14.69 -42.53 7.46
C THR A 156 15.25 -42.99 6.11
N PRO A 157 16.56 -42.90 5.87
CA PRO A 157 17.15 -43.36 4.63
C PRO A 157 17.01 -44.90 4.53
N PRO A 158 16.83 -45.44 3.31
CA PRO A 158 16.76 -46.89 3.12
C PRO A 158 18.09 -47.53 3.55
N GLY A 159 18.02 -48.53 4.42
CA GLY A 159 19.19 -49.25 4.94
C GLY A 159 19.99 -49.94 3.82
N PRO A 160 21.29 -50.22 4.04
CA PRO A 160 22.16 -50.77 3.01
C PRO A 160 21.72 -52.19 2.66
N GLY A 161 21.33 -52.39 1.40
CA GLY A 161 21.05 -53.70 0.82
C GLY A 161 22.30 -54.56 0.77
N ARG A 162 22.14 -55.85 1.03
CA ARG A 162 23.16 -56.90 0.97
C ARG A 162 23.60 -57.22 -0.46
#